data_AF-A0A958S354-F1
#
_entry.id   AF-A0A958S354-F1
#
_cell.length_a   1.000
_cell.length_b   1.000
_cell.length_c   1.000
_cell.angle_alpha   90.00
_cell.angle_beta   90.00
_cell.angle_gamma   90.00
#
_symmetry.space_group_name_H-M   'P 1'
#
loop_
_entity.id
_entity.type
_entity.pdbx_description
1 polymer ?
#
loop_
_entity_poly.entity_id
_entity_poly.type
_entity_poly.pdbx_seq_one_letter_code
_entity_poly.pdbx_strand_id
1 'polypeptide(L)'
;AWKSAEPGILFWDTIINESVPDCYADLGFKTVSTNPCGEIPLCPYDSCRLLAVNLYSYVENPFTEQATFNYEKFNDHVAMAQRIMDDIVDLELEKVNKIIDKIDSDPEGEDIKHTELTLWRKIKTKSIQGRRTGVGITAEGDMLAALGYRYGTPEATEFSTEIHKKLALAAYRSSVTMAKERGAFPIYDSIREEKNPMITRIRENDPELYNDMVKYGRRNIALLTIAPTGTTSLMTQTSSGIEPVFMVSYKRRRKVNPNDKSVRVDFVDEVGDSWEEYHVFHHKFNTWLEVNGYDIDEVAAMNNDELNEIIAKSPYYLATANDVDWVEKVRLQGSVQKWVDHSISVTVNVPNEIEEEMVSKIYQTGWESGCKGITVYRDGSRSGVLVSSDDKKEEKEEIITNFLETNAPKRPDKLEAEIIQFNNDREKWIAVIGLLDGRPYEIFTGAAEESFAILSHVNKGWVIKNKGEDGKTRYDFQYEDSHGYKTTIEGLSRTFNKEYWNYAKLISGVLRHGMPLSFVVDMVDNLHLSDETLNTWKKGVVRSLKKFIADGTKPAVNVCPNCQELSLVYEEGCLNCKSCGHSKCG
;
A
#
# COMPACT_ATOMS: atom_id res chain seq x y z
N ALA A 1 7.32 -0.48 7.33
CA ALA A 1 7.26 -1.29 6.10
C ALA A 1 6.23 -2.40 6.18
N TRP A 2 6.46 -3.48 6.94
CA TRP A 2 5.57 -4.67 6.97
C TRP A 2 4.08 -4.34 7.25
N LYS A 3 3.79 -3.38 8.15
CA LYS A 3 2.41 -2.97 8.49
C LYS A 3 1.74 -2.02 7.50
N SER A 4 2.49 -1.30 6.66
CA SER A 4 1.99 -0.09 5.99
C SER A 4 2.62 0.21 4.63
N ALA A 5 3.43 -0.71 4.09
CA ALA A 5 4.30 -0.55 2.92
C ALA A 5 5.33 0.60 2.99
N GLU A 6 5.39 1.35 4.10
CA GLU A 6 6.24 2.54 4.27
C GLU A 6 6.91 2.59 5.66
N PRO A 7 8.03 3.32 5.84
CA PRO A 7 8.82 3.94 4.77
C PRO A 7 9.58 2.89 3.94
N GLY A 8 9.80 3.18 2.65
CA GLY A 8 10.89 2.56 1.87
C GLY A 8 12.29 2.97 2.40
N ILE A 9 13.34 2.35 1.87
CA ILE A 9 14.73 2.64 2.28
C ILE A 9 15.54 3.13 1.08
N LEU A 10 16.29 4.22 1.27
CA LEU A 10 17.31 4.71 0.35
C LEU A 10 18.70 4.54 0.98
N PHE A 11 19.62 3.95 0.22
CA PHE A 11 21.00 3.75 0.64
C PHE A 11 21.87 4.90 0.14
N TRP A 12 21.87 6.00 0.90
CA TRP A 12 22.53 7.25 0.50
C TRP A 12 24.01 7.11 0.18
N ASP A 13 24.75 6.29 0.92
CA ASP A 13 26.16 6.03 0.64
C ASP A 13 26.34 5.41 -0.75
N THR A 14 25.51 4.40 -1.09
CA THR A 14 25.53 3.77 -2.42
C THR A 14 25.10 4.75 -3.50
N ILE A 15 24.03 5.53 -3.28
CA ILE A 15 23.57 6.55 -4.23
C ILE A 15 24.68 7.54 -4.56
N ILE A 16 25.30 8.14 -3.54
CA ILE A 16 26.31 9.19 -3.72
C ILE A 16 27.58 8.62 -4.35
N ASN A 17 28.04 7.45 -3.90
CA ASN A 17 29.28 6.84 -4.40
C ASN A 17 29.17 6.40 -5.87
N GLU A 18 28.00 5.90 -6.28
CA GLU A 18 27.75 5.40 -7.64
C GLU A 18 27.25 6.50 -8.61
N SER A 19 26.83 7.65 -8.08
CA SER A 19 26.27 8.76 -8.87
C SER A 19 27.37 9.52 -9.63
N VAL A 20 27.28 9.48 -10.96
CA VAL A 20 28.15 10.29 -11.83
C VAL A 20 27.93 11.81 -11.65
N PRO A 21 26.69 12.31 -11.50
CA PRO A 21 26.44 13.73 -11.20
C PRO A 21 27.10 14.25 -9.92
N ASP A 22 27.26 13.40 -8.89
CA ASP A 22 27.85 13.81 -7.61
C ASP A 22 29.37 14.12 -7.73
N CYS A 23 30.03 13.72 -8.83
CA CYS A 23 31.36 14.21 -9.19
C CYS A 23 31.42 15.74 -9.43
N TYR A 24 30.26 16.38 -9.61
CA TYR A 24 30.08 17.81 -9.82
C TYR A 24 29.34 18.49 -8.64
N ALA A 25 29.42 17.90 -7.44
CA ALA A 25 28.74 18.40 -6.24
C ALA A 25 29.08 19.87 -5.91
N ASP A 26 30.33 20.29 -6.09
CA ASP A 26 30.81 21.67 -5.93
C ASP A 26 30.21 22.64 -6.97
N LEU A 27 29.75 22.14 -8.10
CA LEU A 27 29.03 22.90 -9.13
C LEU A 27 27.49 22.85 -8.92
N GLY A 28 27.05 22.37 -7.75
CA GLY A 28 25.65 22.29 -7.36
C GLY A 28 24.90 21.12 -7.96
N PHE A 29 25.58 20.02 -8.29
CA PHE A 29 24.96 18.75 -8.71
C PHE A 29 24.88 17.71 -7.58
N LYS A 30 25.16 18.14 -6.34
CA LYS A 30 25.03 17.29 -5.17
C LYS A 30 23.60 16.77 -5.05
N THR A 31 23.46 15.46 -4.98
CA THR A 31 22.17 14.81 -4.76
C THR A 31 21.67 15.13 -3.34
N VAL A 32 20.41 15.53 -3.22
CA VAL A 32 19.78 15.88 -1.93
C VAL A 32 18.48 15.14 -1.66
N SER A 33 17.83 14.63 -2.70
CA SER A 33 16.56 13.92 -2.62
C SER A 33 16.36 13.05 -3.86
N THR A 34 15.23 12.35 -3.93
CA THR A 34 14.78 11.62 -5.11
C THR A 34 13.43 12.17 -5.59
N ASN A 35 13.04 11.81 -6.80
CA ASN A 35 11.66 11.95 -7.26
C ASN A 35 10.72 10.97 -6.50
N PRO A 36 9.39 11.04 -6.70
CA PRO A 36 8.41 10.24 -5.94
C PRO A 36 8.61 8.71 -6.01
N CYS A 37 9.11 8.19 -7.13
CA CYS A 37 9.27 6.75 -7.34
C CYS A 37 10.70 6.24 -7.00
N GLY A 38 11.61 7.13 -6.58
CA GLY A 38 12.95 6.80 -6.08
C GLY A 38 14.01 6.47 -7.15
N GLU A 39 13.63 6.43 -8.43
CA GLU A 39 14.50 6.05 -9.56
C GLU A 39 15.42 7.18 -10.03
N ILE A 40 15.13 8.44 -9.69
CA ILE A 40 15.95 9.60 -10.04
C ILE A 40 16.41 10.31 -8.77
N PRO A 41 17.65 10.05 -8.32
CA PRO A 41 18.34 10.92 -7.36
C PRO A 41 18.65 12.27 -8.04
N LEU A 42 18.25 13.38 -7.39
CA LEU A 42 18.33 14.72 -7.96
C LEU A 42 19.00 15.73 -7.02
N CYS A 43 19.67 16.69 -7.65
CA CYS A 43 20.03 17.96 -7.03
C CYS A 43 18.86 18.97 -7.17
N PRO A 44 18.89 20.10 -6.44
CA PRO A 44 17.82 21.10 -6.53
C PRO A 44 17.65 21.65 -7.96
N TYR A 45 16.38 21.81 -8.38
CA TYR A 45 15.97 22.40 -9.67
C TYR A 45 16.36 21.61 -10.92
N ASP A 46 16.85 20.38 -10.76
CA ASP A 46 17.14 19.49 -11.87
C ASP A 46 15.89 18.69 -12.27
N SER A 47 15.82 18.27 -13.53
CA SER A 47 14.69 17.52 -14.10
C SER A 47 15.19 16.36 -14.95
N CYS A 48 14.43 15.27 -14.99
CA CYS A 48 14.74 14.11 -15.81
C CYS A 48 13.57 13.76 -16.73
N ARG A 49 13.90 13.35 -17.94
CA ARG A 49 12.96 12.86 -18.96
C ARG A 49 13.13 11.36 -18.98
N LEU A 50 12.04 10.61 -19.17
CA LEU A 50 12.06 9.15 -19.10
C LEU A 50 11.59 8.54 -20.42
N LEU A 51 12.28 7.49 -20.86
CA LEU A 51 11.90 6.67 -22.02
C LEU A 51 12.26 5.22 -21.71
N ALA A 52 11.38 4.28 -22.02
CA ALA A 52 11.62 2.86 -21.82
C ALA A 52 11.71 2.10 -23.14
N VAL A 53 12.70 1.22 -23.24
CA VAL A 53 12.87 0.28 -24.34
C VAL A 53 12.22 -1.06 -23.97
N ASN A 54 11.33 -1.58 -24.82
CA ASN A 54 10.64 -2.85 -24.57
C ASN A 54 11.55 -4.05 -24.90
N LEU A 55 12.08 -4.72 -23.86
CA LEU A 55 13.06 -5.80 -24.01
C LEU A 55 12.52 -7.03 -24.75
N TYR A 56 11.22 -7.35 -24.57
CA TYR A 56 10.59 -8.47 -25.28
C TYR A 56 10.64 -8.30 -26.81
N SER A 57 10.68 -7.06 -27.31
CA SER A 57 10.69 -6.78 -28.75
C SER A 57 12.00 -7.17 -29.47
N TYR A 58 13.01 -7.59 -28.71
CA TYR A 58 14.30 -8.06 -29.21
C TYR A 58 14.48 -9.56 -29.07
N VAL A 59 13.48 -10.28 -28.56
CA VAL A 59 13.50 -11.74 -28.53
C VAL A 59 13.03 -12.28 -29.89
N GLU A 60 13.87 -13.07 -30.53
CA GLU A 60 13.58 -13.80 -31.75
C GLU A 60 13.13 -15.23 -31.38
N ASN A 61 12.14 -15.77 -32.09
CA ASN A 61 11.53 -17.09 -31.82
C ASN A 61 11.12 -17.29 -30.34
N PRO A 62 10.35 -16.35 -29.75
CA PRO A 62 10.05 -16.37 -28.32
C PRO A 62 9.33 -17.67 -27.93
N PHE A 63 9.63 -18.16 -26.72
CA PHE A 63 9.07 -19.37 -26.12
C PHE A 63 9.42 -20.68 -26.83
N THR A 64 10.44 -20.68 -27.68
CA THR A 64 10.97 -21.88 -28.33
C THR A 64 12.40 -22.18 -27.87
N GLU A 65 12.90 -23.39 -28.13
CA GLU A 65 14.32 -23.73 -27.87
C GLU A 65 15.31 -22.91 -28.72
N GLN A 66 14.83 -22.25 -29.78
CA GLN A 66 15.62 -21.40 -30.66
C GLN A 66 15.55 -19.91 -30.26
N ALA A 67 14.99 -19.60 -29.08
CA ALA A 67 14.82 -18.24 -28.64
C ALA A 67 16.18 -17.55 -28.42
N THR A 68 16.38 -16.39 -29.04
CA THR A 68 17.63 -15.61 -28.92
C THR A 68 17.35 -14.12 -28.79
N PHE A 69 18.25 -13.39 -28.15
CA PHE A 69 18.15 -11.94 -28.03
C PHE A 69 18.94 -11.23 -29.14
N ASN A 70 18.28 -10.35 -29.90
CA ASN A 70 18.90 -9.58 -30.99
C ASN A 70 19.63 -8.35 -30.44
N TYR A 71 20.91 -8.54 -30.13
CA TYR A 71 21.79 -7.49 -29.58
C TYR A 71 22.08 -6.35 -30.55
N GLU A 72 22.18 -6.63 -31.85
CA GLU A 72 22.49 -5.61 -32.86
C GLU A 72 21.35 -4.58 -32.94
N LYS A 73 20.12 -5.08 -33.14
CA LYS A 73 18.91 -4.26 -33.16
C LYS A 73 18.69 -3.54 -31.83
N PHE A 74 18.96 -4.20 -30.72
CA PHE A 74 18.87 -3.60 -29.39
C PHE A 74 19.82 -2.40 -29.23
N ASN A 75 21.10 -2.58 -29.57
CA ASN A 75 22.09 -1.51 -29.45
C ASN A 75 21.76 -0.32 -30.34
N ASP A 76 21.31 -0.55 -31.57
CA ASP A 76 20.89 0.51 -32.50
C ASP A 76 19.72 1.30 -31.94
N HIS A 77 18.68 0.61 -31.45
CA HIS A 77 17.51 1.26 -30.88
C HIS A 77 17.83 2.01 -29.59
N VAL A 78 18.72 1.50 -28.73
CA VAL A 78 19.19 2.20 -27.52
C VAL A 78 19.93 3.48 -27.91
N ALA A 79 20.77 3.42 -28.94
CA ALA A 79 21.48 4.61 -29.42
C ALA A 79 20.52 5.69 -29.92
N MET A 80 19.49 5.29 -30.68
CA MET A 80 18.42 6.19 -31.14
C MET A 80 17.58 6.72 -29.98
N ALA A 81 17.24 5.87 -29.00
CA ALA A 81 16.49 6.26 -27.82
C ALA A 81 17.22 7.36 -27.03
N GLN A 82 18.52 7.19 -26.77
CA GLN A 82 19.31 8.21 -26.10
C GLN A 82 19.38 9.52 -26.89
N ARG A 83 19.41 9.45 -28.22
CA ARG A 83 19.40 10.63 -29.09
C ARG A 83 18.08 11.39 -29.02
N ILE A 84 16.96 10.68 -29.09
CA ILE A 84 15.61 11.26 -28.90
C ILE A 84 15.53 11.93 -27.52
N MET A 85 16.12 11.33 -26.50
CA MET A 85 16.11 11.88 -25.15
C MET A 85 16.88 13.20 -25.03
N ASP A 86 18.03 13.34 -25.70
CA ASP A 86 18.73 14.63 -25.78
C ASP A 86 17.92 15.67 -26.58
N ASP A 87 17.23 15.26 -27.65
CA ASP A 87 16.33 16.16 -28.40
C ASP A 87 15.18 16.67 -27.50
N ILE A 88 14.63 15.82 -26.62
CA ILE A 88 13.59 16.23 -25.66
C ILE A 88 14.13 17.26 -24.65
N VAL A 89 15.41 17.22 -24.29
CA VAL A 89 16.02 18.26 -23.44
C VAL A 89 15.89 19.63 -24.11
N ASP A 90 16.16 19.72 -25.41
CA ASP A 90 16.04 20.98 -26.14
C ASP A 90 14.59 21.44 -26.29
N LEU A 91 13.65 20.50 -26.52
CA LEU A 91 12.22 20.81 -26.54
C LEU A 91 11.71 21.33 -25.19
N GLU A 92 12.16 20.76 -24.07
CA GLU A 92 11.84 21.28 -22.73
C GLU A 92 12.39 22.68 -22.54
N LEU A 93 13.65 22.93 -22.93
CA LEU A 93 14.26 24.25 -22.84
C LEU A 93 13.48 25.30 -23.65
N GLU A 94 12.94 24.94 -24.82
CA GLU A 94 12.05 25.81 -25.59
C GLU A 94 10.80 26.19 -24.77
N LYS A 95 10.19 25.24 -24.06
CA LYS A 95 9.00 25.52 -23.23
C LYS A 95 9.34 26.34 -22.00
N VAL A 96 10.46 26.04 -21.34
CA VAL A 96 10.95 26.83 -20.20
C VAL A 96 11.23 28.27 -20.63
N ASN A 97 11.81 28.49 -21.81
CA ASN A 97 12.00 29.84 -22.35
C ASN A 97 10.66 30.55 -22.57
N LYS A 98 9.67 29.88 -23.17
CA LYS A 98 8.32 30.46 -23.35
C LYS A 98 7.66 30.86 -22.03
N ILE A 99 7.85 30.08 -20.97
CA ILE A 99 7.34 30.42 -19.64
C ILE A 99 8.05 31.65 -19.09
N ILE A 100 9.39 31.70 -19.17
CA ILE A 100 10.18 32.85 -18.74
C ILE A 100 9.76 34.12 -19.51
N ASP A 101 9.67 34.04 -20.84
CA ASP A 101 9.27 35.17 -21.70
C ASP A 101 7.85 35.64 -21.37
N LYS A 102 6.94 34.69 -21.06
CA LYS A 102 5.57 34.99 -20.66
C LYS A 102 5.52 35.75 -19.34
N ILE A 103 6.27 35.31 -18.34
CA ILE A 103 6.38 35.99 -17.02
C ILE A 103 7.05 37.36 -17.21
N ASP A 104 8.13 37.46 -17.98
CA ASP A 104 8.80 38.73 -18.24
C ASP A 104 7.83 39.74 -18.92
N SER A 105 6.93 39.27 -19.79
CA SER A 105 5.91 40.10 -20.45
C SER A 105 4.69 40.49 -19.58
N ASP A 106 4.55 39.90 -18.39
CA ASP A 106 3.39 40.15 -17.54
C ASP A 106 3.40 41.57 -16.93
N PRO A 107 2.21 42.22 -16.84
CA PRO A 107 2.08 43.62 -16.40
C PRO A 107 2.36 43.82 -14.91
N GLU A 108 2.39 42.75 -14.12
CA GLU A 108 2.71 42.77 -12.70
C GLU A 108 4.13 43.26 -12.43
N GLY A 109 4.32 43.93 -11.28
CA GLY A 109 5.63 44.42 -10.87
C GLY A 109 6.63 43.29 -10.58
N GLU A 110 7.92 43.60 -10.72
CA GLU A 110 9.01 42.62 -10.57
C GLU A 110 8.97 41.84 -9.26
N ASP A 111 8.61 42.48 -8.14
CA ASP A 111 8.55 41.83 -6.83
C ASP A 111 7.55 40.66 -6.78
N ILE A 112 6.44 40.77 -7.54
CA ILE A 112 5.42 39.72 -7.62
C ILE A 112 5.95 38.54 -8.45
N LYS A 113 6.63 38.83 -9.56
CA LYS A 113 7.13 37.84 -10.53
C LYS A 113 8.42 37.15 -10.08
N HIS A 114 9.17 37.79 -9.17
CA HIS A 114 10.54 37.43 -8.83
C HIS A 114 10.72 35.96 -8.44
N THR A 115 9.85 35.43 -7.57
CA THR A 115 9.95 34.05 -7.06
C THR A 115 9.81 33.04 -8.18
N GLU A 116 8.79 33.17 -9.02
CA GLU A 116 8.52 32.24 -10.13
C GLU A 116 9.60 32.35 -11.21
N LEU A 117 9.97 33.57 -11.59
CA LEU A 117 11.01 33.82 -12.58
C LEU A 117 12.37 33.24 -12.15
N THR A 118 12.71 33.39 -10.87
CA THR A 118 13.93 32.82 -10.29
C THR A 118 13.90 31.29 -10.33
N LEU A 119 12.75 30.66 -10.04
CA LEU A 119 12.60 29.21 -10.13
C LEU A 119 12.87 28.71 -11.56
N TRP A 120 12.21 29.28 -12.57
CA TRP A 120 12.38 28.85 -13.96
C TRP A 120 13.79 29.11 -14.50
N ARG A 121 14.41 30.23 -14.12
CA ARG A 121 15.82 30.51 -14.48
C ARG A 121 16.79 29.49 -13.86
N LYS A 122 16.54 29.04 -12.62
CA LYS A 122 17.33 27.97 -11.98
C LYS A 122 17.13 26.63 -12.69
N ILE A 123 15.89 26.25 -13.01
CA ILE A 123 15.58 25.02 -13.77
C ILE A 123 16.27 25.04 -15.14
N LYS A 124 16.15 26.16 -15.87
CA LYS A 124 16.82 26.37 -17.16
C LYS A 124 18.34 26.17 -17.04
N THR A 125 18.94 26.81 -16.04
CA THR A 125 20.40 26.74 -15.82
C THR A 125 20.84 25.29 -15.56
N LYS A 126 20.13 24.56 -14.69
CA LYS A 126 20.46 23.17 -14.37
C LYS A 126 20.25 22.23 -15.55
N SER A 127 19.15 22.39 -16.28
CA SER A 127 18.87 21.63 -17.51
C SER A 127 19.94 21.82 -18.57
N ILE A 128 20.43 23.04 -18.79
CA ILE A 128 21.52 23.32 -19.75
C ILE A 128 22.83 22.71 -19.29
N GLN A 129 23.17 22.85 -18.02
CA GLN A 129 24.44 22.38 -17.47
C GLN A 129 24.54 20.86 -17.44
N GLY A 130 23.48 20.16 -17.04
CA GLY A 130 23.52 18.70 -16.87
C GLY A 130 22.97 17.91 -18.06
N ARG A 131 21.96 18.44 -18.75
CA ARG A 131 21.24 17.73 -19.85
C ARG A 131 20.86 16.29 -19.48
N ARG A 132 20.37 16.08 -18.26
CA ARG A 132 20.07 14.75 -17.70
C ARG A 132 18.97 14.03 -18.49
N THR A 133 19.15 12.74 -18.72
CA THR A 133 18.17 11.86 -19.37
C THR A 133 18.01 10.55 -18.58
N GLY A 134 16.91 9.85 -18.78
CA GLY A 134 16.64 8.55 -18.17
C GLY A 134 16.09 7.54 -19.18
N VAL A 135 16.99 6.91 -19.94
CA VAL A 135 16.66 5.73 -20.75
C VAL A 135 16.62 4.50 -19.84
N GLY A 136 15.52 3.78 -19.90
CA GLY A 136 15.28 2.57 -19.14
C GLY A 136 14.71 1.47 -19.99
N ILE A 137 14.13 0.47 -19.32
CA ILE A 137 13.53 -0.69 -19.96
C ILE A 137 12.11 -0.94 -19.45
N THR A 138 11.39 -1.80 -20.17
CA THR A 138 10.20 -2.49 -19.71
C THR A 138 10.23 -3.92 -20.26
N ALA A 139 9.29 -4.76 -19.82
CA ALA A 139 9.14 -6.15 -20.27
C ALA A 139 10.30 -7.09 -19.88
N GLU A 140 11.00 -6.85 -18.78
CA GLU A 140 12.12 -7.73 -18.37
C GLU A 140 11.66 -9.15 -18.01
N GLY A 141 10.63 -9.27 -17.17
CA GLY A 141 10.02 -10.56 -16.84
C GLY A 141 9.57 -11.34 -18.09
N ASP A 142 8.95 -10.65 -19.05
CA ASP A 142 8.53 -11.28 -20.30
C ASP A 142 9.69 -11.64 -21.23
N MET A 143 10.74 -10.80 -21.29
CA MET A 143 11.94 -11.11 -22.06
C MET A 143 12.60 -12.38 -21.53
N LEU A 144 12.79 -12.47 -20.21
CA LEU A 144 13.39 -13.65 -19.56
C LEU A 144 12.55 -14.91 -19.83
N ALA A 145 11.23 -14.83 -19.61
CA ALA A 145 10.33 -15.94 -19.88
C ALA A 145 10.35 -16.37 -21.36
N ALA A 146 10.37 -15.41 -22.28
CA ALA A 146 10.43 -15.67 -23.72
C ALA A 146 11.72 -16.34 -24.18
N LEU A 147 12.82 -16.13 -23.46
CA LEU A 147 14.12 -16.77 -23.68
C LEU A 147 14.25 -18.11 -22.92
N GLY A 148 13.21 -18.54 -22.20
CA GLY A 148 13.22 -19.77 -21.41
C GLY A 148 13.86 -19.65 -20.03
N TYR A 149 14.21 -18.44 -19.60
CA TYR A 149 14.68 -18.18 -18.24
C TYR A 149 13.51 -17.99 -17.28
N ARG A 150 13.63 -18.56 -16.08
CA ARG A 150 12.71 -18.30 -14.98
C ARG A 150 13.20 -17.08 -14.20
N TYR A 151 12.37 -16.06 -14.05
CA TYR A 151 12.72 -14.88 -13.25
C TYR A 151 13.03 -15.27 -11.80
N GLY A 152 14.00 -14.60 -11.17
CA GLY A 152 14.38 -14.89 -9.78
C GLY A 152 15.28 -16.12 -9.63
N THR A 153 16.01 -16.51 -10.67
CA THR A 153 17.12 -17.46 -10.57
C THR A 153 18.47 -16.79 -10.87
N PRO A 154 19.60 -17.38 -10.43
CA PRO A 154 20.93 -16.86 -10.72
C PRO A 154 21.23 -16.74 -12.22
N GLU A 155 20.78 -17.70 -13.03
CA GLU A 155 21.01 -17.72 -14.49
C GLU A 155 20.26 -16.57 -15.18
N ALA A 156 19.02 -16.31 -14.76
CA ALA A 156 18.24 -15.17 -15.24
C ALA A 156 18.88 -13.83 -14.82
N THR A 157 19.44 -13.79 -13.61
CA THR A 157 20.15 -12.61 -13.09
C THR A 157 21.42 -12.31 -13.89
N GLU A 158 22.22 -13.33 -14.20
CA GLU A 158 23.43 -13.17 -15.02
C GLU A 158 23.08 -12.65 -16.42
N PHE A 159 22.07 -13.25 -17.06
CA PHE A 159 21.62 -12.81 -18.38
C PHE A 159 21.09 -11.36 -18.35
N SER A 160 20.21 -11.03 -17.40
CA SER A 160 19.68 -9.66 -17.23
C SER A 160 20.81 -8.65 -17.00
N THR A 161 21.82 -9.01 -16.20
CA THR A 161 22.98 -8.15 -15.94
C THR A 161 23.75 -7.85 -17.23
N GLU A 162 23.95 -8.83 -18.11
CA GLU A 162 24.61 -8.61 -19.40
C GLU A 162 23.76 -7.74 -20.35
N ILE A 163 22.42 -7.88 -20.36
CA ILE A 163 21.53 -6.97 -21.11
C ILE A 163 21.71 -5.52 -20.64
N HIS A 164 21.71 -5.29 -19.33
CA HIS A 164 21.84 -3.94 -18.76
C HIS A 164 23.22 -3.34 -18.96
N LYS A 165 24.26 -4.16 -18.93
CA LYS A 165 25.60 -3.75 -19.36
C LYS A 165 25.62 -3.28 -20.81
N LYS A 166 25.00 -4.02 -21.74
CA LYS A 166 24.90 -3.61 -23.16
C LYS A 166 24.09 -2.33 -23.32
N LEU A 167 22.97 -2.20 -22.61
CA LEU A 167 22.17 -0.97 -22.55
C LEU A 167 23.04 0.23 -22.14
N ALA A 168 23.82 0.07 -21.07
CA ALA A 168 24.65 1.13 -20.55
C ALA A 168 25.75 1.56 -21.52
N LEU A 169 26.48 0.60 -22.08
CA LEU A 169 27.53 0.89 -23.05
C LEU A 169 26.98 1.55 -24.32
N ALA A 170 25.84 1.08 -24.84
CA ALA A 170 25.20 1.67 -26.02
C ALA A 170 24.70 3.10 -25.76
N ALA A 171 24.06 3.36 -24.61
CA ALA A 171 23.59 4.69 -24.24
C ALA A 171 24.75 5.69 -24.04
N TYR A 172 25.80 5.28 -23.32
CA TYR A 172 26.99 6.11 -23.14
C TYR A 172 27.69 6.40 -24.48
N ARG A 173 27.82 5.38 -25.35
CA ARG A 173 28.39 5.55 -26.69
C ARG A 173 27.57 6.52 -27.56
N SER A 174 26.24 6.47 -27.47
CA SER A 174 25.38 7.46 -28.13
C SER A 174 25.61 8.87 -27.61
N SER A 175 25.73 9.05 -26.29
CA SER A 175 26.02 10.36 -25.69
C SER A 175 27.38 10.95 -26.09
N VAL A 176 28.41 10.10 -26.21
CA VAL A 176 29.72 10.51 -26.72
C VAL A 176 29.67 10.87 -28.20
N THR A 177 28.92 10.09 -28.99
CA THR A 177 28.68 10.40 -30.41
C THR A 177 27.98 11.75 -30.56
N MET A 178 26.96 12.01 -29.76
CA MET A 178 26.32 13.33 -29.72
C MET A 178 27.24 14.43 -29.22
N ALA A 179 28.17 14.15 -28.30
CA ALA A 179 29.16 15.13 -27.89
C ALA A 179 30.10 15.54 -29.05
N LYS A 180 30.47 14.59 -29.93
CA LYS A 180 31.22 14.88 -31.17
C LYS A 180 30.41 15.75 -32.13
N GLU A 181 29.11 15.49 -32.25
CA GLU A 181 28.22 16.19 -33.18
C GLU A 181 27.77 17.58 -32.69
N ARG A 182 27.47 17.69 -31.39
CA ARG A 182 26.72 18.81 -30.77
C ARG A 182 27.46 19.49 -29.62
N GLY A 183 28.62 18.98 -29.24
CA GLY A 183 29.39 19.38 -28.04
C GLY A 183 28.96 18.62 -26.78
N ALA A 184 29.89 18.44 -25.85
CA ALA A 184 29.61 17.87 -24.52
C ALA A 184 28.67 18.77 -23.69
N PHE A 185 28.12 18.25 -22.59
CA PHE A 185 27.41 19.11 -21.64
C PHE A 185 28.39 20.14 -21.03
N PRO A 186 27.95 21.38 -20.75
CA PRO A 186 28.85 22.52 -20.56
C PRO A 186 29.86 22.39 -19.41
N ILE A 187 29.55 21.60 -18.39
CA ILE A 187 30.40 21.43 -17.21
C ILE A 187 31.16 20.10 -17.19
N TYR A 188 31.15 19.33 -18.29
CA TYR A 188 31.83 18.04 -18.37
C TYR A 188 33.33 18.16 -18.07
N ASP A 189 33.85 17.23 -17.25
CA ASP A 189 35.28 17.11 -16.95
C ASP A 189 35.61 15.64 -16.63
N SER A 190 36.41 15.03 -17.50
CA SER A 190 36.81 13.62 -17.36
C SER A 190 37.63 13.34 -16.10
N ILE A 191 38.38 14.32 -15.59
CA ILE A 191 39.24 14.15 -14.40
C ILE A 191 38.36 13.97 -13.16
N ARG A 192 37.24 14.70 -13.07
CA ARG A 192 36.28 14.58 -11.96
C ARG A 192 35.65 13.20 -11.88
N GLU A 193 35.47 12.56 -13.03
CA GLU A 193 34.79 11.29 -13.19
C GLU A 193 35.71 10.07 -13.09
N GLU A 194 37.05 10.26 -13.13
CA GLU A 194 38.04 9.17 -13.23
C GLU A 194 37.90 8.09 -12.15
N LYS A 195 37.52 8.50 -10.93
CA LYS A 195 37.37 7.61 -9.77
C LYS A 195 35.94 7.12 -9.55
N ASN A 196 34.98 7.53 -10.37
CA ASN A 196 33.61 7.08 -10.22
C ASN A 196 33.50 5.58 -10.57
N PRO A 197 32.81 4.75 -9.76
CA PRO A 197 32.75 3.31 -10.00
C PRO A 197 32.04 2.93 -11.31
N MET A 198 30.95 3.62 -11.68
CA MET A 198 30.26 3.40 -12.96
C MET A 198 31.18 3.70 -14.14
N ILE A 199 31.90 4.80 -14.10
CA ILE A 199 32.86 5.19 -15.15
C ILE A 199 34.03 4.19 -15.22
N THR A 200 34.49 3.71 -14.07
CA THR A 200 35.51 2.65 -14.00
C THR A 200 35.03 1.35 -14.67
N ARG A 201 33.78 0.93 -14.40
CA ARG A 201 33.19 -0.26 -15.05
C ARG A 201 33.07 -0.11 -16.56
N ILE A 202 32.69 1.07 -17.05
CA ILE A 202 32.68 1.37 -18.49
C ILE A 202 34.09 1.25 -19.07
N ARG A 203 35.09 1.87 -18.44
CA ARG A 203 36.49 1.80 -18.88
C ARG A 203 37.01 0.37 -18.99
N GLU A 204 36.67 -0.49 -18.03
CA GLU A 204 37.11 -1.89 -18.03
C GLU A 204 36.43 -2.74 -19.12
N ASN A 205 35.19 -2.42 -19.47
CA ASN A 205 34.39 -3.22 -20.41
C ASN A 205 34.39 -2.66 -21.84
N ASP A 206 34.72 -1.38 -22.01
CA ASP A 206 34.82 -0.69 -23.30
C ASP A 206 35.87 0.44 -23.23
N PRO A 207 37.18 0.09 -23.29
CA PRO A 207 38.26 1.09 -23.20
C PRO A 207 38.23 2.13 -24.32
N GLU A 208 37.74 1.77 -25.50
CA GLU A 208 37.60 2.69 -26.64
C GLU A 208 36.54 3.76 -26.35
N LEU A 209 35.38 3.35 -25.84
CA LEU A 209 34.35 4.30 -25.39
C LEU A 209 34.89 5.25 -24.33
N TYR A 210 35.63 4.76 -23.34
CA TYR A 210 36.24 5.63 -22.33
C TYR A 210 37.25 6.61 -22.92
N ASN A 211 38.11 6.18 -23.84
CA ASN A 211 39.06 7.07 -24.51
C ASN A 211 38.33 8.17 -25.30
N ASP A 212 37.24 7.83 -25.96
CA ASP A 212 36.40 8.79 -26.66
C ASP A 212 35.66 9.72 -25.68
N MET A 213 35.21 9.24 -24.51
CA MET A 213 34.67 10.09 -23.45
C MET A 213 35.70 11.13 -22.99
N VAL A 214 36.94 10.72 -22.74
CA VAL A 214 38.02 11.64 -22.33
C VAL A 214 38.31 12.67 -23.44
N LYS A 215 38.29 12.24 -24.71
CA LYS A 215 38.66 13.08 -25.85
C LYS A 215 37.57 14.06 -26.27
N TYR A 216 36.31 13.64 -26.28
CA TYR A 216 35.19 14.41 -26.84
C TYR A 216 34.14 14.80 -25.81
N GLY A 217 34.15 14.17 -24.64
CA GLY A 217 33.15 14.30 -23.61
C GLY A 217 31.87 13.50 -23.85
N ARG A 218 30.88 13.74 -23.00
CA ARG A 218 29.52 13.18 -23.10
C ARG A 218 28.51 14.31 -23.23
N ARG A 219 27.39 14.06 -23.91
CA ARG A 219 26.32 15.05 -24.10
C ARG A 219 25.43 15.20 -22.86
N ASN A 220 25.36 14.19 -22.00
CA ASN A 220 24.45 14.11 -20.87
C ASN A 220 25.21 13.70 -19.60
N ILE A 221 24.90 14.32 -18.45
CA ILE A 221 25.58 14.07 -17.16
C ILE A 221 25.29 12.67 -16.59
N ALA A 222 24.05 12.21 -16.74
CA ALA A 222 23.54 10.90 -16.36
C ALA A 222 22.44 10.50 -17.35
N LEU A 223 22.29 9.18 -17.58
CA LEU A 223 21.61 8.66 -18.76
C LEU A 223 20.55 7.59 -18.50
N LEU A 224 20.69 6.82 -17.43
CA LEU A 224 20.03 5.52 -17.29
C LEU A 224 19.25 5.43 -15.99
N THR A 225 18.03 4.94 -16.07
CA THR A 225 17.15 4.71 -14.92
C THR A 225 16.15 3.62 -15.28
N ILE A 226 15.64 2.88 -14.30
CA ILE A 226 14.51 1.98 -14.53
C ILE A 226 13.32 2.52 -13.75
N ALA A 227 12.34 3.03 -14.48
CA ALA A 227 11.10 3.53 -13.93
C ALA A 227 10.07 2.39 -13.75
N PRO A 228 8.99 2.59 -12.97
CA PRO A 228 7.95 1.57 -12.81
C PRO A 228 7.29 1.16 -14.13
N THR A 229 7.17 2.09 -15.08
CA THR A 229 6.49 1.93 -16.40
C THR A 229 5.03 1.48 -16.33
N GLY A 230 4.31 1.70 -15.22
CA GLY A 230 2.97 1.12 -14.98
C GLY A 230 1.91 1.38 -16.07
N THR A 231 1.84 2.59 -16.65
CA THR A 231 0.91 2.84 -17.77
C THR A 231 1.47 2.36 -19.11
N THR A 232 2.77 2.52 -19.33
CA THR A 232 3.43 2.16 -20.60
C THR A 232 3.50 0.65 -20.82
N SER A 233 3.67 -0.14 -19.75
CA SER A 233 3.69 -1.60 -19.79
C SER A 233 2.31 -2.18 -20.15
N LEU A 234 1.23 -1.55 -19.67
CA LEU A 234 -0.14 -1.87 -20.10
C LEU A 234 -0.35 -1.58 -21.58
N MET A 235 0.17 -0.45 -22.09
CA MET A 235 0.08 -0.12 -23.52
C MET A 235 0.86 -1.11 -24.39
N THR A 236 2.02 -1.59 -23.92
CA THR A 236 2.81 -2.61 -24.62
C THR A 236 2.35 -4.03 -24.36
N GLN A 237 1.39 -4.24 -23.45
CA GLN A 237 0.90 -5.55 -23.02
C GLN A 237 2.03 -6.47 -22.54
N THR A 238 2.91 -5.94 -21.69
CA THR A 238 4.09 -6.65 -21.14
C THR A 238 4.24 -6.42 -19.64
N SER A 239 5.16 -7.15 -19.01
CA SER A 239 5.61 -6.90 -17.64
C SER A 239 6.20 -5.50 -17.48
N SER A 240 6.16 -4.98 -16.24
CA SER A 240 6.41 -3.57 -15.96
C SER A 240 7.84 -3.33 -15.51
N GLY A 241 8.62 -2.59 -16.29
CA GLY A 241 9.98 -2.20 -15.94
C GLY A 241 10.86 -3.45 -15.83
N ILE A 242 11.58 -3.53 -14.71
CA ILE A 242 12.37 -4.69 -14.29
C ILE A 242 11.51 -5.77 -13.61
N GLU A 243 10.24 -5.50 -13.29
CA GLU A 243 9.43 -6.41 -12.48
C GLU A 243 9.04 -7.70 -13.24
N PRO A 244 8.92 -8.82 -12.50
CA PRO A 244 8.25 -10.00 -13.02
C PRO A 244 6.78 -9.69 -13.34
N VAL A 245 6.12 -10.63 -14.02
CA VAL A 245 4.66 -10.54 -14.21
C VAL A 245 3.98 -10.59 -12.84
N PHE A 246 3.01 -9.71 -12.61
CA PHE A 246 2.32 -9.67 -11.32
C PHE A 246 1.52 -10.97 -11.06
N MET A 247 0.70 -11.38 -12.03
CA MET A 247 -0.03 -12.66 -12.05
C MET A 247 -0.15 -13.16 -13.49
N VAL A 248 -0.01 -14.47 -13.70
CA VAL A 248 -0.18 -15.10 -15.03
C VAL A 248 -1.64 -15.21 -15.43
N SER A 249 -2.52 -15.40 -14.45
CA SER A 249 -3.95 -15.63 -14.62
C SER A 249 -4.73 -14.92 -13.51
N TYR A 250 -5.91 -14.40 -13.84
CA TYR A 250 -6.90 -13.95 -12.88
C TYR A 250 -8.31 -14.28 -13.36
N LYS A 251 -9.24 -14.52 -12.43
CA LYS A 251 -10.63 -14.84 -12.80
C LYS A 251 -11.42 -13.57 -13.11
N ARG A 252 -12.17 -13.59 -14.21
CA ARG A 252 -13.23 -12.61 -14.50
C ARG A 252 -14.59 -13.27 -14.47
N ARG A 253 -15.59 -12.48 -14.08
CA ARG A 253 -16.99 -12.88 -14.06
C ARG A 253 -17.75 -12.15 -15.16
N ARG A 254 -18.48 -12.88 -15.99
CA ARG A 254 -19.43 -12.34 -16.96
C ARG A 254 -20.84 -12.73 -16.53
N LYS A 255 -21.74 -11.75 -16.46
CA LYS A 255 -23.16 -12.01 -16.21
C LYS A 255 -23.76 -12.75 -17.41
N VAL A 256 -24.44 -13.85 -17.17
CA VAL A 256 -25.04 -14.71 -18.20
C VAL A 256 -26.52 -14.95 -17.93
N ASN A 257 -27.28 -15.29 -18.99
CA ASN A 257 -28.67 -15.67 -18.86
C ASN A 257 -28.79 -17.20 -18.82
N PRO A 258 -29.29 -17.81 -17.73
CA PRO A 258 -29.39 -19.26 -17.59
C PRO A 258 -30.18 -19.98 -18.68
N ASN A 259 -31.04 -19.25 -19.41
CA ASN A 259 -31.86 -19.81 -20.48
C ASN A 259 -31.13 -19.92 -21.82
N ASP A 260 -29.91 -19.39 -21.93
CA ASP A 260 -29.12 -19.47 -23.16
C ASP A 260 -28.44 -20.84 -23.27
N LYS A 261 -28.45 -21.46 -24.45
CA LYS A 261 -27.99 -22.86 -24.60
C LYS A 261 -26.46 -23.00 -24.62
N SER A 262 -25.74 -21.90 -24.76
CA SER A 262 -24.29 -21.85 -24.93
C SER A 262 -23.56 -21.20 -23.77
N VAL A 263 -24.17 -21.06 -22.59
CA VAL A 263 -23.55 -20.45 -21.42
C VAL A 263 -23.41 -21.43 -20.27
N ARG A 264 -22.28 -21.38 -19.58
CA ARG A 264 -22.02 -22.12 -18.34
C ARG A 264 -22.35 -21.22 -17.15
N VAL A 265 -23.11 -21.72 -16.19
CA VAL A 265 -23.38 -21.01 -14.93
C VAL A 265 -22.48 -21.60 -13.85
N ASP A 266 -21.49 -20.83 -13.44
CA ASP A 266 -20.48 -21.24 -12.44
C ASP A 266 -20.82 -20.72 -11.04
N PHE A 267 -21.45 -19.54 -10.97
CA PHE A 267 -21.77 -18.87 -9.73
C PHE A 267 -23.12 -18.16 -9.84
N VAL A 268 -23.94 -18.23 -8.79
CA VAL A 268 -25.15 -17.41 -8.64
C VAL A 268 -24.97 -16.55 -7.40
N ASP A 269 -25.13 -15.24 -7.54
CA ASP A 269 -24.94 -14.32 -6.43
C ASP A 269 -26.17 -14.22 -5.52
N GLU A 270 -26.04 -13.46 -4.43
CA GLU A 270 -27.08 -13.29 -3.41
C GLU A 270 -28.35 -12.60 -3.94
N VAL A 271 -28.26 -11.90 -5.07
CA VAL A 271 -29.40 -11.26 -5.75
C VAL A 271 -29.99 -12.13 -6.88
N GLY A 272 -29.45 -13.33 -7.09
CA GLY A 272 -29.95 -14.33 -8.03
C GLY A 272 -29.43 -14.18 -9.46
N ASP A 273 -28.44 -13.32 -9.70
CA ASP A 273 -27.80 -13.20 -11.00
C ASP A 273 -26.85 -14.37 -11.23
N SER A 274 -26.87 -14.92 -12.45
CA SER A 274 -26.01 -16.02 -12.86
C SER A 274 -24.76 -15.51 -13.57
N TRP A 275 -23.63 -16.08 -13.22
CA TRP A 275 -22.31 -15.67 -13.66
C TRP A 275 -21.54 -16.85 -14.22
N GLU A 276 -20.82 -16.58 -15.30
CA GLU A 276 -19.80 -17.46 -15.87
C GLU A 276 -18.43 -16.92 -15.45
N GLU A 277 -17.61 -17.80 -14.88
CA GLU A 277 -16.26 -17.47 -14.47
C GLU A 277 -15.28 -18.04 -15.50
N TYR A 278 -14.32 -17.23 -15.94
CA TYR A 278 -13.25 -17.70 -16.83
C TYR A 278 -11.94 -17.01 -16.49
N HIS A 279 -10.85 -17.68 -16.82
CA HIS A 279 -9.51 -17.13 -16.62
C HIS A 279 -9.16 -16.14 -17.73
N VAL A 280 -8.59 -15.02 -17.33
CA VAL A 280 -7.92 -14.09 -18.24
C VAL A 280 -6.44 -14.14 -17.97
N PHE A 281 -5.68 -14.32 -19.03
CA PHE A 281 -4.25 -14.54 -18.97
C PHE A 281 -3.45 -13.28 -19.29
N HIS A 282 -2.24 -13.23 -18.74
CA HIS A 282 -1.21 -12.30 -19.19
C HIS A 282 -0.94 -12.49 -20.69
N HIS A 283 -0.82 -11.38 -21.42
CA HIS A 283 -0.77 -11.41 -22.88
C HIS A 283 0.39 -12.25 -23.44
N LYS A 284 1.54 -12.27 -22.78
CA LYS A 284 2.69 -13.07 -23.23
C LYS A 284 2.59 -14.54 -22.81
N PHE A 285 1.79 -14.85 -21.80
CA PHE A 285 1.43 -16.23 -21.49
C PHE A 285 0.51 -16.81 -22.58
N ASN A 286 -0.42 -16.03 -23.16
CA ASN A 286 -1.18 -16.47 -24.34
C ASN A 286 -0.27 -16.84 -25.51
N THR A 287 0.75 -16.04 -25.78
CA THR A 287 1.74 -16.37 -26.82
C THR A 287 2.48 -17.68 -26.49
N TRP A 288 2.85 -17.90 -25.23
CA TRP A 288 3.46 -19.17 -24.80
C TRP A 288 2.51 -20.36 -25.01
N LEU A 289 1.22 -20.22 -24.67
CA LEU A 289 0.21 -21.25 -24.89
C LEU A 289 0.11 -21.64 -26.38
N GLU A 290 -0.05 -20.66 -27.26
CA GLU A 290 -0.14 -20.86 -28.71
C GLU A 290 1.09 -21.58 -29.28
N VAL A 291 2.30 -21.13 -28.90
CA VAL A 291 3.56 -21.73 -29.35
C VAL A 291 3.69 -23.19 -28.89
N ASN A 292 3.12 -23.54 -27.73
CA ASN A 292 3.14 -24.89 -27.18
C ASN A 292 1.92 -25.74 -27.58
N GLY A 293 1.08 -25.25 -28.51
CA GLY A 293 -0.03 -26.01 -29.08
C GLY A 293 -1.29 -26.09 -28.20
N TYR A 294 -1.42 -25.20 -27.22
CA TYR A 294 -2.62 -25.08 -26.41
C TYR A 294 -3.66 -24.18 -27.08
N ASP A 295 -4.94 -24.55 -26.99
CA ASP A 295 -6.05 -23.65 -27.30
C ASP A 295 -6.33 -22.74 -26.10
N ILE A 296 -6.29 -21.42 -26.31
CA ILE A 296 -6.42 -20.45 -25.22
C ILE A 296 -7.81 -20.51 -24.58
N ASP A 297 -8.87 -20.68 -25.37
CA ASP A 297 -10.25 -20.68 -24.87
C ASP A 297 -10.54 -21.95 -24.06
N GLU A 298 -10.00 -23.09 -24.50
CA GLU A 298 -10.06 -24.34 -23.73
C GLU A 298 -9.33 -24.20 -22.39
N VAL A 299 -8.10 -23.66 -22.39
CA VAL A 299 -7.31 -23.45 -21.16
C VAL A 299 -7.97 -22.41 -20.23
N ALA A 300 -8.59 -21.38 -20.78
CA ALA A 300 -9.32 -20.36 -20.01
C ALA A 300 -10.56 -20.91 -19.30
N ALA A 301 -11.14 -21.99 -19.82
CA ALA A 301 -12.32 -22.66 -19.27
C ALA A 301 -11.99 -23.75 -18.25
N MET A 302 -10.72 -24.15 -18.11
CA MET A 302 -10.23 -25.15 -17.15
C MET A 302 -10.41 -24.71 -15.70
N ASN A 303 -10.39 -25.68 -14.78
CA ASN A 303 -10.34 -25.38 -13.36
C ASN A 303 -8.91 -24.99 -12.90
N ASN A 304 -8.78 -24.47 -11.68
CA ASN A 304 -7.50 -23.98 -11.15
C ASN A 304 -6.41 -25.08 -11.11
N ASP A 305 -6.75 -26.33 -10.78
CA ASP A 305 -5.77 -27.40 -10.64
C ASP A 305 -5.17 -27.78 -12.00
N GLU A 306 -6.03 -27.94 -13.02
CA GLU A 306 -5.63 -28.19 -14.41
C GLU A 306 -4.80 -27.03 -14.98
N LEU A 307 -5.25 -25.80 -14.74
CA LEU A 307 -4.52 -24.60 -15.18
C LEU A 307 -3.13 -24.53 -14.54
N ASN A 308 -3.02 -24.83 -13.24
CA ASN A 308 -1.75 -24.80 -12.53
C ASN A 308 -0.76 -25.83 -13.08
N GLU A 309 -1.22 -27.00 -13.53
CA GLU A 309 -0.35 -27.98 -14.22
C GLU A 309 0.19 -27.46 -15.55
N ILE A 310 -0.57 -26.61 -16.25
CA ILE A 310 -0.11 -25.96 -17.49
C ILE A 310 0.86 -24.82 -17.17
N ILE A 311 0.51 -23.95 -16.21
CA ILE A 311 1.40 -22.87 -15.76
C ILE A 311 2.74 -23.42 -15.30
N ALA A 312 2.75 -24.56 -14.58
CA ALA A 312 3.96 -25.23 -14.08
C ALA A 312 4.95 -25.64 -15.17
N LYS A 313 4.50 -25.80 -16.43
CA LYS A 313 5.36 -26.10 -17.59
C LYS A 313 5.93 -24.84 -18.22
N SER A 314 5.39 -23.68 -17.90
CA SER A 314 5.81 -22.41 -18.47
C SER A 314 6.97 -21.77 -17.69
N PRO A 315 7.77 -20.91 -18.33
CA PRO A 315 8.80 -20.12 -17.64
C PRO A 315 8.26 -19.14 -16.58
N TYR A 316 6.94 -18.94 -16.51
CA TYR A 316 6.29 -18.07 -15.54
C TYR A 316 6.00 -18.75 -14.18
N TYR A 317 6.16 -20.06 -14.09
CA TYR A 317 5.99 -20.78 -12.82
C TYR A 317 7.07 -20.39 -11.80
N LEU A 318 6.67 -19.99 -10.59
CA LEU A 318 7.58 -19.48 -9.55
C LEU A 318 8.36 -18.23 -10.00
N ALA A 319 7.75 -17.44 -10.90
CA ALA A 319 8.33 -16.23 -11.48
C ALA A 319 7.32 -15.07 -11.52
N THR A 320 6.30 -15.11 -10.68
CA THR A 320 5.36 -14.00 -10.48
C THR A 320 5.67 -13.20 -9.22
N ALA A 321 5.03 -12.05 -9.05
CA ALA A 321 5.23 -11.21 -7.86
C ALA A 321 5.03 -11.97 -6.52
N ASN A 322 4.11 -12.94 -6.49
CA ASN A 322 3.71 -13.63 -5.26
C ASN A 322 4.48 -14.93 -4.97
N ASP A 323 5.22 -15.48 -5.92
CA ASP A 323 5.87 -16.80 -5.79
C ASP A 323 7.33 -16.85 -6.26
N VAL A 324 7.88 -15.71 -6.71
CA VAL A 324 9.31 -15.56 -7.00
C VAL A 324 10.15 -15.66 -5.72
N ASP A 325 11.38 -16.15 -5.85
CA ASP A 325 12.39 -15.96 -4.80
C ASP A 325 12.70 -14.46 -4.64
N TRP A 326 12.13 -13.84 -3.60
CA TRP A 326 12.28 -12.41 -3.34
C TRP A 326 13.73 -12.00 -3.05
N VAL A 327 14.55 -12.90 -2.50
CA VAL A 327 15.95 -12.61 -2.20
C VAL A 327 16.75 -12.59 -3.52
N GLU A 328 16.54 -13.57 -4.39
CA GLU A 328 17.14 -13.55 -5.74
C GLU A 328 16.64 -12.38 -6.58
N LYS A 329 15.36 -12.01 -6.49
CA LYS A 329 14.84 -10.79 -7.13
C LYS A 329 15.60 -9.54 -6.68
N VAL A 330 15.94 -9.42 -5.40
CA VAL A 330 16.72 -8.29 -4.87
C VAL A 330 18.19 -8.35 -5.33
N ARG A 331 18.78 -9.56 -5.43
CA ARG A 331 20.12 -9.75 -5.99
C ARG A 331 20.18 -9.35 -7.47
N LEU A 332 19.14 -9.67 -8.23
CA LEU A 332 18.96 -9.22 -9.61
C LEU A 332 18.97 -7.70 -9.68
N GLN A 333 18.13 -7.03 -8.87
CA GLN A 333 18.11 -5.57 -8.81
C GLN A 333 19.51 -4.99 -8.52
N GLY A 334 20.22 -5.52 -7.51
CA GLY A 334 21.57 -5.05 -7.16
C GLY A 334 22.60 -5.27 -8.26
N SER A 335 22.50 -6.39 -8.99
CA SER A 335 23.39 -6.70 -10.12
C SER A 335 23.16 -5.77 -11.30
N VAL A 336 21.90 -5.49 -11.63
CA VAL A 336 21.51 -4.53 -12.66
C VAL A 336 21.85 -3.09 -12.25
N GLN A 337 21.71 -2.73 -10.97
CA GLN A 337 21.96 -1.38 -10.44
C GLN A 337 23.36 -0.86 -10.75
N LYS A 338 24.35 -1.76 -10.87
CA LYS A 338 25.75 -1.43 -11.23
C LYS A 338 25.88 -0.80 -12.62
N TRP A 339 24.90 -1.01 -13.49
CA TRP A 339 24.86 -0.48 -14.86
C TRP A 339 23.82 0.65 -15.04
N VAL A 340 23.27 1.17 -13.94
CA VAL A 340 22.27 2.24 -13.92
C VAL A 340 22.82 3.42 -13.10
N ASP A 341 23.10 4.54 -13.78
CA ASP A 341 23.74 5.71 -13.18
C ASP A 341 22.81 6.58 -12.32
N HIS A 342 21.48 6.49 -12.52
CA HIS A 342 20.48 6.99 -11.57
C HIS A 342 20.14 5.95 -10.50
N SER A 343 18.91 5.44 -10.47
CA SER A 343 18.41 4.40 -9.56
C SER A 343 17.35 3.56 -10.27
N ILE A 344 16.86 2.53 -9.59
CA ILE A 344 15.83 1.60 -10.08
C ILE A 344 14.63 1.74 -9.16
N SER A 345 13.44 2.02 -9.72
CA SER A 345 12.18 1.88 -8.99
C SER A 345 11.68 0.45 -9.16
N VAL A 346 11.62 -0.26 -8.05
CA VAL A 346 11.08 -1.60 -8.02
C VAL A 346 10.45 -1.86 -6.66
N THR A 347 9.28 -2.48 -6.67
CA THR A 347 8.63 -2.93 -5.45
C THR A 347 8.87 -4.43 -5.27
N VAL A 348 9.28 -4.84 -4.07
CA VAL A 348 9.27 -6.24 -3.67
C VAL A 348 7.89 -6.53 -3.10
N ASN A 349 6.99 -7.00 -3.97
CA ASN A 349 5.67 -7.47 -3.59
C ASN A 349 5.82 -8.81 -2.86
N VAL A 350 5.21 -8.94 -1.69
CA VAL A 350 5.26 -10.15 -0.85
C VAL A 350 3.85 -10.51 -0.35
N PRO A 351 3.52 -11.80 -0.18
CA PRO A 351 2.22 -12.25 0.30
C PRO A 351 1.85 -11.71 1.69
N ASN A 352 0.55 -11.70 2.02
CA ASN A 352 0.06 -11.19 3.31
C ASN A 352 0.62 -11.99 4.48
N GLU A 353 0.77 -13.30 4.32
CA GLU A 353 1.21 -14.25 5.33
C GLU A 353 2.71 -14.13 5.63
N ILE A 354 3.46 -13.34 4.85
CA ILE A 354 4.91 -13.25 5.01
C ILE A 354 5.28 -12.70 6.38
N GLU A 355 6.30 -13.30 6.99
CA GLU A 355 6.81 -12.86 8.29
C GLU A 355 7.66 -11.59 8.18
N GLU A 356 7.74 -10.82 9.26
CA GLU A 356 8.57 -9.61 9.35
C GLU A 356 10.06 -9.92 9.12
N GLU A 357 10.52 -11.12 9.48
CA GLU A 357 11.89 -11.57 9.25
C GLU A 357 12.27 -11.60 7.77
N MET A 358 11.35 -12.01 6.89
CA MET A 358 11.61 -11.99 5.44
C MET A 358 11.78 -10.56 4.92
N VAL A 359 10.98 -9.62 5.42
CA VAL A 359 11.12 -8.19 5.06
C VAL A 359 12.48 -7.66 5.53
N SER A 360 12.93 -8.04 6.73
CA SER A 360 14.28 -7.73 7.21
C SER A 360 15.36 -8.29 6.27
N LYS A 361 15.23 -9.55 5.86
CA LYS A 361 16.16 -10.21 4.94
C LYS A 361 16.20 -9.54 3.56
N ILE A 362 15.06 -9.11 3.04
CA ILE A 362 14.96 -8.34 1.78
C ILE A 362 15.76 -7.04 1.89
N TYR A 363 15.60 -6.28 2.98
CA TYR A 363 16.34 -5.03 3.18
C TYR A 363 17.84 -5.24 3.35
N GLN A 364 18.24 -6.24 4.14
CA GLN A 364 19.64 -6.58 4.32
C GLN A 364 20.28 -7.01 3.00
N THR A 365 19.60 -7.86 2.23
CA THR A 365 20.07 -8.30 0.91
C THR A 365 20.20 -7.11 -0.04
N GLY A 366 19.27 -6.16 -0.01
CA GLY A 366 19.32 -4.98 -0.86
C GLY A 366 20.55 -4.12 -0.57
N TRP A 367 20.87 -3.91 0.72
CA TRP A 367 22.07 -3.20 1.14
C TRP A 367 23.35 -3.93 0.70
N GLU A 368 23.45 -5.23 0.99
CA GLU A 368 24.62 -6.07 0.66
C GLU A 368 24.83 -6.22 -0.85
N SER A 369 23.76 -6.21 -1.64
CA SER A 369 23.80 -6.37 -3.10
C SER A 369 24.15 -5.07 -3.84
N GLY A 370 24.28 -3.94 -3.13
CA GLY A 370 24.58 -2.64 -3.74
C GLY A 370 23.38 -1.96 -4.40
N CYS A 371 22.16 -2.25 -3.94
CA CYS A 371 20.99 -1.49 -4.38
C CYS A 371 21.11 -0.02 -3.93
N LYS A 372 20.47 0.89 -4.65
CA LYS A 372 20.37 2.31 -4.27
C LYS A 372 19.15 2.59 -3.37
N GLY A 373 18.12 1.75 -3.47
CA GLY A 373 16.97 1.77 -2.58
C GLY A 373 16.14 0.50 -2.69
N ILE A 374 15.27 0.27 -1.71
CA ILE A 374 14.35 -0.87 -1.65
C ILE A 374 13.00 -0.42 -1.09
N THR A 375 11.94 -0.84 -1.78
CA THR A 375 10.56 -0.71 -1.32
C THR A 375 9.95 -2.11 -1.22
N VAL A 376 9.21 -2.36 -0.14
CA VAL A 376 8.51 -3.64 0.09
C VAL A 376 7.03 -3.35 0.22
N TYR A 377 6.21 -4.05 -0.55
CA TYR A 377 4.76 -4.01 -0.43
C TYR A 377 4.27 -5.39 -0.01
N ARG A 378 3.75 -5.48 1.21
CA ARG A 378 3.08 -6.69 1.69
C ARG A 378 1.61 -6.63 1.33
N ASP A 379 1.09 -7.68 0.70
CA ASP A 379 -0.32 -7.75 0.37
C ASP A 379 -1.19 -7.57 1.63
N GLY A 380 -2.29 -6.82 1.51
CA GLY A 380 -3.14 -6.43 2.63
C GLY A 380 -2.54 -5.43 3.64
N SER A 381 -1.30 -4.95 3.47
CA SER A 381 -0.70 -3.94 4.38
C SER A 381 -1.23 -2.52 4.17
N ARG A 382 -1.89 -2.26 3.04
CA ARG A 382 -2.64 -1.02 2.77
C ARG A 382 -3.99 -1.38 2.17
N SER A 383 -5.00 -0.55 2.45
CA SER A 383 -6.33 -0.66 1.87
C SER A 383 -6.30 -0.40 0.35
N GLY A 384 -6.10 -1.47 -0.43
CA GLY A 384 -6.40 -1.60 -1.87
C GLY A 384 -5.42 -0.99 -2.89
N VAL A 385 -4.96 -1.81 -3.85
CA VAL A 385 -4.85 -1.50 -5.31
C VAL A 385 -5.09 -2.76 -6.16
N LEU A 386 -4.74 -3.96 -5.68
CA LEU A 386 -4.98 -5.24 -6.36
C LEU A 386 -5.51 -6.25 -5.32
N VAL A 387 -6.61 -6.96 -5.63
CA VAL A 387 -7.19 -8.01 -4.79
C VAL A 387 -7.02 -9.32 -5.55
N SER A 388 -6.32 -10.29 -4.94
CA SER A 388 -6.15 -11.63 -5.53
C SER A 388 -7.45 -12.45 -5.37
N SER A 389 -7.72 -13.37 -6.30
CA SER A 389 -8.96 -14.17 -6.31
C SER A 389 -8.96 -15.37 -5.35
N ASP A 390 -7.88 -15.60 -4.60
CA ASP A 390 -7.69 -16.78 -3.75
C ASP A 390 -7.85 -16.52 -2.24
N ASP A 391 -8.61 -15.49 -1.86
CA ASP A 391 -9.02 -15.32 -0.46
C ASP A 391 -10.13 -16.32 -0.12
N LYS A 392 -9.71 -17.49 0.38
CA LYS A 392 -10.55 -18.29 1.28
C LYS A 392 -10.96 -17.38 2.44
N LYS A 393 -12.27 -17.27 2.66
CA LYS A 393 -12.88 -16.58 3.81
C LYS A 393 -12.33 -17.16 5.11
N GLU A 394 -11.27 -16.57 5.64
CA GLU A 394 -10.99 -16.60 7.07
C GLU A 394 -11.57 -15.33 7.68
N GLU A 395 -12.44 -15.52 8.68
CA GLU A 395 -13.03 -14.47 9.50
C GLU A 395 -11.90 -13.66 10.18
N LYS A 396 -11.57 -12.50 9.61
CA LYS A 396 -10.75 -11.48 10.28
C LYS A 396 -11.60 -10.24 10.50
N GLU A 397 -11.55 -9.73 11.73
CA GLU A 397 -12.16 -8.48 12.17
C GLU A 397 -11.76 -7.33 11.23
N GLU A 398 -12.66 -6.94 10.32
CA GLU A 398 -12.46 -5.78 9.46
C GLU A 398 -12.45 -4.51 10.31
N ILE A 399 -11.33 -3.77 10.27
CA ILE A 399 -11.34 -2.35 10.59
C ILE A 399 -12.03 -1.67 9.41
N ILE A 400 -13.36 -1.57 9.51
CA ILE A 400 -14.21 -0.92 8.52
C ILE A 400 -13.80 0.56 8.42
N THR A 401 -13.27 0.96 7.27
CA THR A 401 -12.93 2.37 6.95
C THR A 401 -14.02 3.09 6.14
N ASN A 402 -15.07 2.37 5.75
CA ASN A 402 -16.22 2.91 5.02
C ASN A 402 -17.37 3.26 5.97
N PHE A 403 -18.13 4.30 5.67
CA PHE A 403 -19.34 4.64 6.44
C PHE A 403 -20.42 3.58 6.18
N LEU A 404 -20.60 2.65 7.13
CA LEU A 404 -21.61 1.58 7.04
C LEU A 404 -22.90 1.97 7.75
N GLU A 405 -24.03 1.80 7.06
CA GLU A 405 -25.34 1.77 7.70
C GLU A 405 -25.59 0.37 8.28
N THR A 406 -25.74 0.25 9.60
CA THR A 406 -25.95 -1.03 10.27
C THR A 406 -27.42 -1.24 10.65
N ASN A 407 -27.91 -2.47 10.50
CA ASN A 407 -29.19 -2.89 11.06
C ASN A 407 -28.98 -3.51 12.44
N ALA A 408 -29.75 -3.07 13.43
CA ALA A 408 -29.69 -3.63 14.77
C ALA A 408 -30.16 -5.10 14.78
N PRO A 409 -29.43 -6.04 15.43
CA PRO A 409 -29.85 -7.42 15.52
C PRO A 409 -31.18 -7.54 16.27
N LYS A 410 -31.99 -8.53 15.91
CA LYS A 410 -33.31 -8.71 16.52
C LYS A 410 -33.17 -9.06 18.00
N ARG A 411 -33.68 -8.20 18.89
CA ARG A 411 -33.67 -8.43 20.34
C ARG A 411 -34.40 -9.75 20.68
N PRO A 412 -33.74 -10.70 21.37
CA PRO A 412 -34.40 -11.86 21.98
C PRO A 412 -35.44 -11.46 23.04
N ASP A 413 -36.37 -12.35 23.36
CA ASP A 413 -37.39 -12.08 24.38
C ASP A 413 -36.79 -11.97 25.79
N LYS A 414 -35.69 -12.69 26.03
CA LYS A 414 -34.91 -12.71 27.27
C LYS A 414 -33.43 -12.44 26.96
N LEU A 415 -32.85 -11.45 27.63
CA LEU A 415 -31.41 -11.14 27.57
C LEU A 415 -30.77 -11.43 28.93
N GLU A 416 -29.55 -11.97 28.94
CA GLU A 416 -28.73 -11.97 30.16
C GLU A 416 -28.39 -10.55 30.56
N ALA A 417 -28.23 -10.28 31.85
CA ALA A 417 -27.98 -8.94 32.32
C ALA A 417 -27.07 -8.90 33.54
N GLU A 418 -26.22 -7.88 33.58
CA GLU A 418 -25.40 -7.54 34.73
C GLU A 418 -25.88 -6.24 35.39
N ILE A 419 -25.80 -6.21 36.71
CA ILE A 419 -26.19 -5.06 37.52
C ILE A 419 -24.94 -4.36 38.04
N ILE A 420 -24.84 -3.06 37.77
CA ILE A 420 -23.76 -2.22 38.26
C ILE A 420 -24.35 -1.10 39.10
N GLN A 421 -23.83 -0.93 40.30
CA GLN A 421 -24.24 0.11 41.23
C GLN A 421 -23.28 1.30 41.14
N PHE A 422 -23.82 2.51 41.19
CA PHE A 422 -23.04 3.75 41.25
C PHE A 422 -23.80 4.82 42.03
N ASN A 423 -23.11 5.86 42.48
CA ASN A 423 -23.75 7.01 43.12
C ASN A 423 -23.99 8.10 42.09
N ASN A 424 -25.20 8.67 42.08
CA ASN A 424 -25.52 9.88 41.36
C ASN A 424 -25.74 11.00 42.38
N ASP A 425 -24.81 11.95 42.47
CA ASP A 425 -24.69 12.87 43.60
C ASP A 425 -24.75 12.13 44.96
N ARG A 426 -25.82 12.30 45.75
CA ARG A 426 -26.02 11.63 47.05
C ARG A 426 -26.92 10.38 46.98
N GLU A 427 -27.50 10.10 45.83
CA GLU A 427 -28.44 8.99 45.64
C GLU A 427 -27.73 7.74 45.11
N LYS A 428 -28.19 6.56 45.55
CA LYS A 428 -27.72 5.28 45.00
C LYS A 428 -28.49 4.96 43.73
N TRP A 429 -27.76 4.62 42.68
CA TRP A 429 -28.29 4.32 41.36
C TRP A 429 -27.83 2.93 40.88
N ILE A 430 -28.63 2.32 40.02
CA ILE A 430 -28.35 1.05 39.37
C ILE A 430 -28.33 1.22 37.86
N ALA A 431 -27.42 0.51 37.20
CA ALA A 431 -27.40 0.24 35.78
C ALA A 431 -27.61 -1.26 35.55
N VAL A 432 -28.67 -1.62 34.83
CA VAL A 432 -28.93 -2.98 34.36
C VAL A 432 -28.50 -3.02 32.89
N ILE A 433 -27.46 -3.79 32.59
CA ILE A 433 -26.89 -3.91 31.25
C ILE A 433 -27.30 -5.25 30.67
N GLY A 434 -28.15 -5.23 29.65
CA GLY A 434 -28.53 -6.42 28.88
C GLY A 434 -27.42 -6.78 27.90
N LEU A 435 -27.02 -8.05 27.91
CA LEU A 435 -25.97 -8.62 27.08
C LEU A 435 -26.58 -9.48 25.96
N LEU A 436 -26.11 -9.27 24.74
CA LEU A 436 -26.33 -10.16 23.60
C LEU A 436 -24.97 -10.76 23.23
N ASP A 437 -24.85 -12.09 23.31
CA ASP A 437 -23.60 -12.83 23.05
C ASP A 437 -22.38 -12.28 23.82
N GLY A 438 -22.59 -11.90 25.09
CA GLY A 438 -21.55 -11.35 25.96
C GLY A 438 -21.25 -9.87 25.77
N ARG A 439 -21.83 -9.20 24.75
CA ARG A 439 -21.63 -7.76 24.49
C ARG A 439 -22.82 -6.91 25.01
N PRO A 440 -22.58 -5.74 25.62
CA PRO A 440 -23.64 -4.79 25.98
C PRO A 440 -24.52 -4.44 24.78
N TYR A 441 -25.80 -4.79 24.88
CA TYR A 441 -26.82 -4.59 23.86
C TYR A 441 -27.80 -3.47 24.27
N GLU A 442 -28.11 -3.36 25.56
CA GLU A 442 -28.97 -2.30 26.08
C GLU A 442 -28.62 -1.96 27.52
N ILE A 443 -28.95 -0.74 27.94
CA ILE A 443 -28.73 -0.26 29.30
C ILE A 443 -30.01 0.38 29.84
N PHE A 444 -30.35 0.03 31.07
CA PHE A 444 -31.43 0.63 31.85
C PHE A 444 -30.83 1.22 33.12
N THR A 445 -31.12 2.48 33.44
CA THR A 445 -30.54 3.12 34.64
C THR A 445 -31.57 3.90 35.44
N GLY A 446 -31.45 3.88 36.76
CA GLY A 446 -32.07 4.87 37.62
C GLY A 446 -31.85 4.66 39.10
N ALA A 447 -32.56 5.44 39.92
CA ALA A 447 -32.43 5.45 41.37
C ALA A 447 -32.83 4.09 41.98
N ALA A 448 -32.07 3.66 42.98
CA ALA A 448 -32.26 2.41 43.70
C ALA A 448 -33.30 2.57 44.83
N GLU A 449 -34.55 2.89 44.48
CA GLU A 449 -35.65 3.09 45.44
C GLU A 449 -36.56 1.85 45.57
N GLU A 450 -37.25 1.74 46.71
CA GLU A 450 -38.28 0.72 47.02
C GLU A 450 -37.91 -0.73 46.63
N SER A 451 -38.57 -1.28 45.59
CA SER A 451 -38.41 -2.66 45.12
C SER A 451 -37.04 -2.97 44.52
N PHE A 452 -36.26 -1.95 44.17
CA PHE A 452 -34.93 -2.10 43.58
C PHE A 452 -33.80 -2.10 44.62
N ALA A 453 -34.10 -1.80 45.89
CA ALA A 453 -33.12 -1.90 46.97
C ALA A 453 -32.57 -3.33 47.14
N ILE A 454 -33.38 -4.36 46.83
CA ILE A 454 -32.96 -5.77 46.89
C ILE A 454 -31.87 -6.12 45.85
N LEU A 455 -31.79 -5.36 44.75
CA LEU A 455 -30.73 -5.50 43.76
C LEU A 455 -29.36 -5.03 44.28
N SER A 456 -29.30 -4.43 45.47
CA SER A 456 -28.03 -4.14 46.13
C SER A 456 -27.18 -5.41 46.37
N HIS A 457 -27.80 -6.59 46.40
CA HIS A 457 -27.14 -7.88 46.62
C HIS A 457 -27.14 -8.79 45.38
N VAL A 458 -27.63 -8.31 44.23
CA VAL A 458 -27.77 -9.10 43.00
C VAL A 458 -26.89 -8.50 41.92
N ASN A 459 -25.97 -9.28 41.36
CA ASN A 459 -25.04 -8.81 40.33
C ASN A 459 -25.40 -9.30 38.91
N LYS A 460 -26.21 -10.36 38.79
CA LYS A 460 -26.58 -10.99 37.51
C LYS A 460 -28.07 -11.36 37.49
N GLY A 461 -28.65 -11.36 36.31
CA GLY A 461 -30.04 -11.77 36.08
C GLY A 461 -30.39 -11.71 34.61
N TRP A 462 -31.65 -11.43 34.30
CA TRP A 462 -32.17 -11.36 32.94
C TRP A 462 -33.15 -10.22 32.74
N VAL A 463 -33.09 -9.55 31.59
CA VAL A 463 -34.09 -8.56 31.17
C VAL A 463 -35.09 -9.21 30.20
N ILE A 464 -36.35 -9.26 30.61
CA ILE A 464 -37.45 -9.89 29.86
C ILE A 464 -38.36 -8.80 29.29
N LYS A 465 -38.73 -8.95 28.01
CA LYS A 465 -39.68 -8.05 27.35
C LYS A 465 -41.08 -8.67 27.37
N ASN A 466 -42.00 -8.00 28.03
CA ASN A 466 -43.41 -8.39 28.10
C ASN A 466 -44.30 -7.38 27.38
N LYS A 467 -45.43 -7.82 26.83
CA LYS A 467 -46.48 -6.94 26.28
C LYS A 467 -47.70 -7.05 27.18
N GLY A 468 -48.17 -5.91 27.68
CA GLY A 468 -49.41 -5.83 28.45
C GLY A 468 -50.65 -6.00 27.57
N GLU A 469 -51.80 -6.27 28.18
CA GLU A 469 -53.10 -6.37 27.51
C GLU A 469 -53.52 -5.05 26.82
N ASP A 470 -52.95 -3.91 27.25
CA ASP A 470 -53.14 -2.58 26.66
C ASP A 470 -52.24 -2.30 25.44
N GLY A 471 -51.46 -3.29 24.99
CA GLY A 471 -50.53 -3.18 23.86
C GLY A 471 -49.21 -2.48 24.18
N LYS A 472 -49.01 -1.98 25.42
CA LYS A 472 -47.74 -1.34 25.82
C LYS A 472 -46.68 -2.39 26.15
N THR A 473 -45.45 -2.13 25.71
CA THR A 473 -44.30 -2.98 26.02
C THR A 473 -43.72 -2.60 27.39
N ARG A 474 -43.47 -3.59 28.23
CA ARG A 474 -42.86 -3.49 29.57
C ARG A 474 -41.58 -4.30 29.61
N TYR A 475 -40.56 -3.80 30.28
CA TYR A 475 -39.29 -4.51 30.51
C TYR A 475 -39.19 -4.87 32.00
N ASP A 476 -38.99 -6.15 32.28
CA ASP A 476 -38.94 -6.70 33.63
C ASP A 476 -37.54 -7.27 33.90
N PHE A 477 -37.06 -7.15 35.14
CA PHE A 477 -35.81 -7.77 35.57
C PHE A 477 -36.10 -9.04 36.36
N GLN A 478 -35.52 -10.16 35.98
CA GLN A 478 -35.65 -11.43 36.68
C GLN A 478 -34.29 -11.90 37.19
N TYR A 479 -34.22 -12.35 38.43
CA TYR A 479 -33.02 -12.97 39.00
C TYR A 479 -33.39 -14.22 39.80
N GLU A 480 -32.39 -15.02 40.12
CA GLU A 480 -32.52 -16.19 40.98
C GLU A 480 -31.99 -15.84 42.37
N ASP A 481 -32.79 -16.10 43.40
CA ASP A 481 -32.40 -15.82 44.79
C ASP A 481 -31.42 -16.89 45.33
N SER A 482 -30.94 -16.69 46.56
CA SER A 482 -30.00 -17.62 47.21
C SER A 482 -30.56 -19.03 47.45
N HIS A 483 -31.86 -19.25 47.21
CA HIS A 483 -32.54 -20.53 47.39
C HIS A 483 -33.01 -21.13 46.05
N GLY A 484 -32.65 -20.53 44.91
CA GLY A 484 -32.97 -21.04 43.58
C GLY A 484 -34.35 -20.63 43.04
N TYR A 485 -35.06 -19.71 43.71
CA TYR A 485 -36.36 -19.23 43.25
C TYR A 485 -36.22 -18.01 42.35
N LYS A 486 -36.98 -18.00 41.25
CA LYS A 486 -37.03 -16.89 40.30
C LYS A 486 -37.89 -15.75 40.85
N THR A 487 -37.25 -14.61 41.11
CA THR A 487 -37.94 -13.37 41.50
C THR A 487 -37.94 -12.42 40.31
N THR A 488 -39.11 -11.85 39.99
CA THR A 488 -39.26 -10.90 38.87
C THR A 488 -39.68 -9.54 39.41
N ILE A 489 -38.90 -8.52 39.10
CA ILE A 489 -39.20 -7.12 39.34
C ILE A 489 -39.80 -6.55 38.06
N GLU A 490 -41.09 -6.22 38.11
CA GLU A 490 -41.79 -5.70 36.94
C GLU A 490 -41.52 -4.21 36.71
N GLY A 491 -41.35 -3.82 35.45
CA GLY A 491 -41.40 -2.41 35.05
C GLY A 491 -40.14 -1.59 35.31
N LEU A 492 -38.97 -2.08 34.88
CA LEU A 492 -37.73 -1.28 34.80
C LEU A 492 -37.98 0.08 34.13
N SER A 493 -38.81 0.13 33.09
CA SER A 493 -39.10 1.36 32.35
C SER A 493 -40.04 2.34 33.04
N ARG A 494 -40.67 1.99 34.18
CA ARG A 494 -41.64 2.85 34.89
C ARG A 494 -40.99 3.66 36.02
N THR A 495 -39.90 3.16 36.60
CA THR A 495 -39.27 3.70 37.81
C THR A 495 -38.31 4.86 37.52
N PHE A 496 -37.90 5.03 36.26
CA PHE A 496 -36.83 5.95 35.91
C PHE A 496 -37.38 7.31 35.48
N ASN A 497 -36.79 8.37 36.03
CA ASN A 497 -37.06 9.75 35.59
C ASN A 497 -36.91 9.83 34.06
N LYS A 498 -37.92 10.43 33.41
CA LYS A 498 -38.04 10.49 31.94
C LYS A 498 -36.80 11.04 31.25
N GLU A 499 -36.07 11.95 31.88
CA GLU A 499 -34.87 12.56 31.31
C GLU A 499 -33.72 11.55 31.17
N TYR A 500 -33.38 10.85 32.26
CA TYR A 500 -32.37 9.81 32.29
C TYR A 500 -32.74 8.61 31.40
N TRP A 501 -34.03 8.28 31.37
CA TRP A 501 -34.56 7.24 30.50
C TRP A 501 -34.30 7.52 29.01
N ASN A 502 -34.45 8.76 28.57
CA ASN A 502 -34.22 9.14 27.18
C ASN A 502 -32.75 8.95 26.79
N TYR A 503 -31.81 9.32 27.68
CA TYR A 503 -30.38 9.09 27.43
C TYR A 503 -30.02 7.61 27.44
N ALA A 504 -30.56 6.82 28.39
CA ALA A 504 -30.34 5.37 28.41
C ALA A 504 -30.86 4.68 27.13
N LYS A 505 -31.97 5.17 26.57
CA LYS A 505 -32.53 4.68 25.30
C LYS A 505 -31.65 5.06 24.09
N LEU A 506 -31.08 6.26 24.08
CA LEU A 506 -30.12 6.69 23.05
C LEU A 506 -28.85 5.82 23.08
N ILE A 507 -28.27 5.61 24.28
CA ILE A 507 -27.08 4.78 24.47
C ILE A 507 -27.38 3.34 24.04
N SER A 508 -28.55 2.80 24.41
CA SER A 508 -29.00 1.49 23.95
C SER A 508 -29.11 1.42 22.42
N GLY A 509 -29.59 2.49 21.76
CA GLY A 509 -29.58 2.57 20.30
C GLY A 509 -28.18 2.41 19.72
N VAL A 510 -27.22 3.18 20.22
CA VAL A 510 -25.82 3.13 19.77
C VAL A 510 -25.18 1.75 20.00
N LEU A 511 -25.44 1.13 21.16
CA LEU A 511 -24.98 -0.22 21.46
C LEU A 511 -25.53 -1.26 20.47
N ARG A 512 -26.82 -1.19 20.15
CA ARG A 512 -27.50 -2.11 19.21
C ARG A 512 -26.99 -2.01 17.79
N HIS A 513 -26.56 -0.83 17.37
CA HIS A 513 -26.00 -0.60 16.03
C HIS A 513 -24.52 -0.98 15.91
N GLY A 514 -23.95 -1.61 16.95
CA GLY A 514 -22.63 -2.24 16.88
C GLY A 514 -21.46 -1.27 17.03
N MET A 515 -21.69 -0.03 17.46
CA MET A 515 -20.61 0.92 17.73
C MET A 515 -19.61 0.32 18.74
N PRO A 516 -18.28 0.37 18.49
CA PRO A 516 -17.31 -0.21 19.41
C PRO A 516 -17.39 0.46 20.78
N LEU A 517 -17.32 -0.33 21.85
CA LEU A 517 -17.61 0.14 23.22
C LEU A 517 -16.71 1.29 23.68
N SER A 518 -15.45 1.32 23.24
CA SER A 518 -14.52 2.43 23.54
C SER A 518 -15.04 3.77 23.01
N PHE A 519 -15.62 3.80 21.81
CA PHE A 519 -16.25 4.99 21.24
C PHE A 519 -17.57 5.33 21.93
N VAL A 520 -18.37 4.34 22.34
CA VAL A 520 -19.59 4.59 23.11
C VAL A 520 -19.27 5.25 24.45
N VAL A 521 -18.25 4.74 25.14
CA VAL A 521 -17.77 5.28 26.42
C VAL A 521 -17.28 6.72 26.25
N ASP A 522 -16.50 7.00 25.21
CA ASP A 522 -16.01 8.35 24.90
C ASP A 522 -17.15 9.31 24.53
N MET A 523 -18.10 8.86 23.71
CA MET A 523 -19.30 9.63 23.34
C MET A 523 -20.09 10.03 24.60
N VAL A 524 -20.32 9.07 25.51
CA VAL A 524 -21.03 9.36 26.77
C VAL A 524 -20.21 10.30 27.65
N ASP A 525 -18.88 10.10 27.77
CA ASP A 525 -17.98 10.94 28.56
C ASP A 525 -17.83 12.38 28.02
N ASN A 526 -18.19 12.63 26.76
CA ASN A 526 -18.16 13.96 26.14
C ASN A 526 -19.53 14.66 26.10
N LEU A 527 -20.61 14.07 26.64
CA LEU A 527 -21.91 14.75 26.74
C LEU A 527 -21.83 15.95 27.71
N HIS A 528 -22.09 17.17 27.23
CA HIS A 528 -22.19 18.35 28.09
C HIS A 528 -23.64 18.55 28.54
N LEU A 529 -23.93 18.18 29.79
CA LEU A 529 -25.27 18.26 30.38
C LEU A 529 -25.31 19.49 31.32
N SER A 530 -26.40 20.26 31.27
CA SER A 530 -26.53 21.52 32.02
C SER A 530 -26.79 21.35 33.52
N ASP A 531 -27.16 20.14 33.95
CA ASP A 531 -27.43 19.79 35.35
C ASP A 531 -26.25 19.03 35.96
N GLU A 532 -25.85 19.38 37.19
CA GLU A 532 -24.78 18.69 37.92
C GLU A 532 -25.12 17.22 38.19
N THR A 533 -26.39 16.90 38.48
CA THR A 533 -26.86 15.53 38.72
C THR A 533 -26.78 14.68 37.44
N LEU A 534 -26.98 15.27 36.27
CA LEU A 534 -26.79 14.58 35.00
C LEU A 534 -25.31 14.28 34.71
N ASN A 535 -24.41 15.17 35.13
CA ASN A 535 -22.97 14.97 34.95
C ASN A 535 -22.42 13.87 35.86
N THR A 536 -22.92 13.72 37.08
CA THR A 536 -22.55 12.61 37.97
C THR A 536 -23.12 11.28 37.48
N TRP A 537 -24.36 11.27 36.97
CA TRP A 537 -24.99 10.08 36.38
C TRP A 537 -24.19 9.55 35.19
N LYS A 538 -23.83 10.44 34.27
CA LYS A 538 -23.02 10.14 33.09
C LYS A 538 -21.73 9.41 33.47
N LYS A 539 -21.00 9.88 34.49
CA LYS A 539 -19.78 9.22 34.99
C LYS A 539 -20.05 7.79 35.49
N GLY A 540 -21.20 7.58 36.15
CA GLY A 540 -21.66 6.25 36.56
C GLY A 540 -21.92 5.31 35.38
N VAL A 541 -22.54 5.81 34.32
CA VAL A 541 -22.77 5.04 33.08
C VAL A 541 -21.46 4.69 32.37
N VAL A 542 -20.55 5.65 32.23
CA VAL A 542 -19.20 5.45 31.67
C VAL A 542 -18.47 4.33 32.42
N ARG A 543 -18.47 4.37 33.77
CA ARG A 543 -17.83 3.34 34.59
C ARG A 543 -18.50 1.98 34.43
N SER A 544 -19.81 1.95 34.25
CA SER A 544 -20.58 0.72 34.06
C SER A 544 -20.24 0.04 32.73
N LEU A 545 -20.16 0.80 31.64
CA LEU A 545 -19.83 0.26 30.32
C LEU A 545 -18.35 -0.11 30.16
N LYS A 546 -17.43 0.59 30.83
CA LYS A 546 -15.99 0.29 30.80
C LYS A 546 -15.64 -1.13 31.25
N LYS A 547 -16.45 -1.74 32.13
CA LYS A 547 -16.23 -3.13 32.59
C LYS A 547 -16.33 -4.17 31.48
N PHE A 548 -16.95 -3.83 30.35
CA PHE A 548 -17.14 -4.72 29.21
C PHE A 548 -16.15 -4.44 28.08
N ILE A 549 -15.21 -3.52 28.28
CA ILE A 549 -14.10 -3.31 27.35
C ILE A 549 -13.01 -4.33 27.69
N ALA A 550 -12.64 -5.15 26.71
CA ALA A 550 -11.57 -6.13 26.89
C ALA A 550 -10.22 -5.45 27.18
N ASP A 551 -9.42 -6.05 28.05
CA ASP A 551 -8.08 -5.57 28.35
C ASP A 551 -7.21 -5.53 27.07
N GLY A 552 -6.39 -4.50 26.93
CA GLY A 552 -5.60 -4.22 25.73
C GLY A 552 -6.33 -3.39 24.66
N THR A 553 -7.63 -3.11 24.80
CA THR A 553 -8.38 -2.26 23.85
C THR A 553 -7.83 -0.84 23.84
N LYS A 554 -7.59 -0.25 22.66
CA LYS A 554 -7.14 1.14 22.52
C LYS A 554 -8.32 2.12 22.63
N PRO A 555 -8.17 3.24 23.35
CA PRO A 555 -9.20 4.29 23.38
C PRO A 555 -9.27 5.03 22.03
N ALA A 556 -10.40 5.69 21.80
CA ALA A 556 -10.62 6.54 20.62
C ALA A 556 -9.53 7.62 20.47
N VAL A 557 -9.13 8.23 21.59
CA VAL A 557 -7.98 9.14 21.67
C VAL A 557 -6.81 8.40 22.32
N ASN A 558 -5.89 7.90 21.49
CA ASN A 558 -4.77 7.07 21.95
C ASN A 558 -3.53 7.86 22.42
N VAL A 559 -3.61 9.18 22.58
CA VAL A 559 -2.46 10.01 23.00
C VAL A 559 -2.38 10.12 24.51
N CYS A 560 -1.27 9.66 25.12
CA CYS A 560 -1.06 9.76 26.56
C CYS A 560 -0.90 11.24 26.99
N PRO A 561 -1.69 11.75 27.96
CA PRO A 561 -1.59 13.14 28.40
C PRO A 561 -0.25 13.47 29.10
N ASN A 562 0.44 12.46 29.64
CA ASN A 562 1.72 12.62 30.32
C ASN A 562 2.95 12.62 29.38
N CYS A 563 3.09 11.61 28.52
CA CYS A 563 4.26 11.47 27.64
C CYS A 563 3.97 11.74 26.15
N GLN A 564 2.72 12.03 25.77
CA GLN A 564 2.27 12.28 24.39
C GLN A 564 2.47 11.12 23.40
N GLU A 565 2.88 9.93 23.88
CA GLU A 565 2.99 8.74 23.05
C GLU A 565 1.63 8.05 22.83
N LEU A 566 1.53 7.32 21.72
CA LEU A 566 0.32 6.60 21.28
C LEU A 566 0.14 5.24 21.98
N SER A 567 0.25 5.23 23.31
CA SER A 567 0.45 4.00 24.10
C SER A 567 -0.59 3.76 25.19
N LEU A 568 -1.78 4.37 25.07
CA LEU A 568 -2.88 4.17 26.02
C LEU A 568 -3.66 2.90 25.69
N VAL A 569 -3.92 2.08 26.71
CA VAL A 569 -4.76 0.88 26.61
C VAL A 569 -5.69 0.77 27.81
N TYR A 570 -6.86 0.17 27.63
CA TYR A 570 -7.73 -0.22 28.74
C TYR A 570 -7.15 -1.47 29.41
N GLU A 571 -6.95 -1.43 30.72
CA GLU A 571 -6.58 -2.58 31.55
C GLU A 571 -7.29 -2.48 32.90
N GLU A 572 -7.97 -3.55 33.30
CA GLU A 572 -8.74 -3.64 34.55
C GLU A 572 -9.76 -2.50 34.71
N GLY A 573 -10.29 -1.98 33.59
CA GLY A 573 -11.23 -0.85 33.56
C GLY A 573 -10.60 0.54 33.72
N CYS A 574 -9.26 0.63 33.83
CA CYS A 574 -8.51 1.89 33.86
C CYS A 574 -7.78 2.13 32.52
N LEU A 575 -7.48 3.41 32.23
CA LEU A 575 -6.69 3.78 31.06
C LEU A 575 -5.22 3.85 31.44
N ASN A 576 -4.41 2.90 30.96
CA ASN A 576 -2.99 2.76 31.31
C ASN A 576 -2.10 3.07 30.10
N CYS A 577 -1.06 3.88 30.31
CA CYS A 577 -0.02 4.14 29.31
C CYS A 577 1.11 3.13 29.46
N LYS A 578 1.35 2.33 28.42
CA LYS A 578 2.44 1.34 28.41
C LYS A 578 3.84 1.95 28.36
N SER A 579 3.97 3.20 27.91
CA SER A 579 5.27 3.86 27.79
C SER A 579 5.75 4.53 29.08
N CYS A 580 4.85 5.19 29.82
CA CYS A 580 5.23 5.98 30.99
C CYS A 580 4.53 5.59 32.30
N GLY A 581 3.68 4.56 32.28
CA GLY A 581 2.96 4.10 33.47
C GLY A 581 1.83 5.03 33.94
N HIS A 582 1.48 6.06 33.16
CA HIS A 582 0.34 6.92 33.47
C HIS A 582 -0.95 6.09 33.54
N SER A 583 -1.67 6.15 34.66
CA SER A 583 -2.96 5.49 34.84
C SER A 583 -4.04 6.52 35.15
N LYS A 584 -5.16 6.44 34.44
CA LYS A 584 -6.37 7.22 34.72
C LYS A 584 -7.54 6.28 34.96
N CYS A 585 -7.84 6.03 36.23
CA CYS A 585 -9.06 5.39 36.70
C CYS A 585 -10.15 6.47 36.92
N GLY A 586 -11.40 6.18 36.53
CA GLY A 586 -12.53 7.13 36.61
C GLY A 586 -13.50 6.86 37.74
#